data_AF-A0A966YVV6-F1
#
_entry.id   AF-A0A966YVV6-F1
#
_cell.length_a   1.000
_cell.length_b   1.000
_cell.length_c   1.000
_cell.angle_alpha   90.00
_cell.angle_beta   90.00
_cell.angle_gamma   90.00
#
_symmetry.space_group_name_H-M   'P 1'
#
loop_
_entity.id
_entity.type
_entity.pdbx_description
1 polymer ?
#
loop_
_entity_poly.entity_id
_entity_poly.type
_entity_poly.pdbx_seq_one_letter_code
_entity_poly.pdbx_strand_id
1 'polypeptide(L)'
;GDLDGGDVLKIGSTAYVGVGGRTTAAGVEALASIIGPLGWEVRPIPVTKVLHLKSAVTALPDGTVIGYPPLIDDQTLFPRFLEVPEEHGGHVVLVADDTVLMSTSAPRTAEMLQARGLTTVCVDISEFERLEGCVTCLSVRVRAS
;
A
#
# COMPACT_ATOMS: atom_id res chain seq x y z
N GLY A 1 14.87 11.30 13.92
CA GLY A 1 14.00 10.13 13.79
C GLY A 1 14.30 9.46 12.48
N ASP A 2 13.89 8.21 12.34
CA ASP A 2 14.09 7.39 11.14
C ASP A 2 12.74 7.19 10.46
N LEU A 3 12.73 7.25 9.13
CA LEU A 3 11.55 7.03 8.32
C LEU A 3 11.95 6.31 7.03
N ASP A 4 11.19 5.29 6.68
CA ASP A 4 11.37 4.53 5.45
C ASP A 4 10.25 4.84 4.45
N GLY A 5 10.60 5.05 3.18
CA GLY A 5 9.62 5.31 2.14
C GLY A 5 8.67 4.13 1.91
N GLY A 6 9.07 2.92 2.30
CA GLY A 6 8.21 1.73 2.34
C GLY A 6 7.00 1.87 3.28
N ASP A 7 7.11 2.68 4.34
CA ASP A 7 6.07 2.85 5.35
C ASP A 7 5.03 3.93 5.02
N VAL A 8 5.24 4.72 3.96
CA VAL A 8 4.37 5.85 3.63
C VAL A 8 3.37 5.46 2.53
N LEU A 9 2.09 5.37 2.90
CA LEU A 9 0.95 5.19 2.01
C LEU A 9 0.16 6.50 1.86
N LYS A 10 0.11 7.04 0.64
CA LYS A 10 -0.63 8.27 0.32
C LYS A 10 -2.06 7.98 -0.14
N ILE A 11 -3.04 8.63 0.47
CA ILE A 11 -4.44 8.66 0.01
C ILE A 11 -4.93 10.10 0.07
N GLY A 12 -5.26 10.70 -1.08
CA GLY A 12 -5.60 12.12 -1.14
C GLY A 12 -4.47 12.99 -0.56
N SER A 13 -4.80 13.84 0.42
CA SER A 13 -3.88 14.66 1.23
C SER A 13 -3.54 14.04 2.60
N THR A 14 -3.77 12.74 2.78
CA THR A 14 -3.39 12.01 4.00
C THR A 14 -2.24 11.04 3.71
N ALA A 15 -1.20 11.09 4.55
CA ALA A 15 -0.13 10.12 4.60
C ALA A 15 -0.35 9.17 5.78
N TYR A 16 -0.63 7.90 5.49
CA TYR A 16 -0.66 6.81 6.46
C TYR A 16 0.76 6.29 6.59
N VAL A 17 1.31 6.27 7.81
CA VAL A 17 2.73 6.00 8.04
C VAL A 17 2.89 4.84 9.01
N GLY A 18 3.49 3.75 8.54
CA GLY A 18 3.85 2.60 9.37
C GLY A 18 4.79 2.99 10.52
N VAL A 19 4.56 2.46 11.72
CA VAL A 19 5.39 2.70 12.92
C VAL A 19 5.66 1.37 13.63
N GLY A 20 6.93 1.11 13.95
CA GLY A 20 7.35 -0.06 14.73
C GLY A 20 8.61 -0.72 14.17
N GLY A 21 8.64 -0.97 12.85
CA GLY A 21 9.79 -1.54 12.14
C GLY A 21 10.87 -0.52 11.84
N ARG A 22 10.90 -0.06 10.58
CA ARG A 22 11.96 0.82 10.05
C ARG A 22 11.70 2.32 10.29
N THR A 23 10.48 2.66 10.71
CA THR A 23 10.04 4.03 10.96
C THR A 23 9.73 4.24 12.44
N THR A 24 10.31 5.29 13.02
CA THR A 24 10.13 5.66 14.44
C THR A 24 9.10 6.77 14.61
N ALA A 25 8.52 6.89 15.81
CA ALA A 25 7.56 7.97 16.12
C ALA A 25 8.13 9.37 15.84
N ALA A 26 9.40 9.61 16.19
CA ALA A 26 10.09 10.86 15.88
C ALA A 26 10.26 11.10 14.36
N GLY A 27 10.32 10.03 13.55
CA GLY A 27 10.29 10.13 12.08
C GLY A 27 8.92 10.58 11.57
N VAL A 28 7.84 10.05 12.15
CA VAL A 28 6.46 10.45 11.83
C VAL A 28 6.22 11.92 12.18
N GLU A 29 6.64 12.36 13.38
CA GLU A 29 6.53 13.75 13.82
C GLU A 29 7.30 14.70 12.90
N ALA A 30 8.52 14.31 12.52
CA ALA A 30 9.32 15.08 11.56
C ALA A 30 8.59 15.21 10.21
N LEU A 31 8.05 14.12 9.67
CA LEU A 31 7.27 14.17 8.44
C LEU A 31 6.05 15.09 8.57
N ALA A 32 5.28 14.95 9.65
CA ALA A 32 4.11 15.78 9.92
C ALA A 32 4.45 17.28 9.97
N SER A 33 5.58 17.65 10.57
CA SER A 33 6.04 19.03 10.61
C SER A 33 6.37 19.61 9.24
N ILE A 34 6.85 18.78 8.31
CA ILE A 34 7.26 19.17 6.96
C ILE A 34 6.03 19.32 6.05
N ILE A 35 5.11 18.34 6.08
CA ILE A 35 4.00 18.29 5.13
C ILE A 35 2.70 18.91 5.66
N GLY A 36 2.57 19.07 6.99
CA GLY A 36 1.44 19.74 7.62
C GLY A 36 1.18 21.15 7.08
N PRO A 37 2.20 22.03 6.94
CA PRO A 37 2.05 23.34 6.32
C PRO A 37 1.60 23.31 4.85
N LEU A 38 1.73 22.16 4.17
CA LEU A 38 1.25 21.95 2.81
C LEU A 38 -0.21 21.48 2.76
N GLY A 39 -0.89 21.42 3.91
CA GLY A 39 -2.29 20.98 4.03
C GLY A 39 -2.47 19.46 4.12
N TRP A 40 -1.42 18.72 4.48
CA TRP A 40 -1.49 17.26 4.61
C TRP A 40 -1.68 16.82 6.06
N GLU A 41 -2.39 15.70 6.22
CA GLU A 41 -2.51 14.99 7.49
C GLU A 41 -1.55 13.79 7.52
N VAL A 42 -0.92 13.53 8.66
CA VAL A 42 -0.14 12.32 8.89
C VAL A 42 -0.84 11.43 9.93
N ARG A 43 -1.10 10.18 9.56
CA ARG A 43 -1.73 9.17 10.43
C ARG A 43 -0.77 8.02 10.70
N PRO A 44 -0.27 7.85 11.94
CA PRO A 44 0.55 6.70 12.28
C PRO A 44 -0.28 5.41 12.28
N ILE A 45 0.29 4.34 11.74
CA ILE A 45 -0.31 3.00 11.65
C ILE A 45 0.67 2.01 12.30
N PRO A 46 0.27 1.25 13.33
CA PRO A 46 1.12 0.20 13.89
C PRO A 46 1.47 -0.84 12.82
N VAL A 47 2.75 -1.20 12.74
CA VAL A 47 3.25 -2.26 11.85
C VAL A 47 4.16 -3.18 12.65
N THR A 48 3.67 -4.38 12.95
CA THR A 48 4.39 -5.41 13.72
C THR A 48 4.55 -6.73 12.97
N LYS A 49 3.78 -6.93 11.90
CA LYS A 49 3.69 -8.22 11.18
C LYS A 49 4.49 -8.29 9.88
N VAL A 50 4.87 -7.16 9.32
CA VAL A 50 5.61 -7.04 8.06
C VAL A 50 6.71 -5.99 8.18
N LEU A 51 7.66 -5.98 7.24
CA LEU A 51 8.79 -5.04 7.29
C LEU A 51 8.37 -3.58 7.11
N HIS A 52 7.45 -3.33 6.17
CA HIS A 52 6.93 -2.00 5.85
C HIS A 52 5.40 -2.02 5.70
N LEU A 53 4.74 -0.89 5.93
CA LEU A 53 3.29 -0.77 5.72
C LEU A 53 2.85 -1.19 4.31
N LYS A 54 3.57 -0.76 3.26
CA LYS A 54 3.23 -1.12 1.88
C LYS A 54 3.50 -2.61 1.54
N SER A 55 4.16 -3.34 2.43
CA SER A 55 4.25 -4.81 2.36
C SER A 55 2.96 -5.51 2.82
N ALA A 56 2.00 -4.80 3.41
CA ALA A 56 0.71 -5.38 3.78
C ALA A 56 -0.47 -4.77 2.99
N VAL A 57 -0.34 -3.52 2.53
CA VAL A 57 -1.46 -2.77 1.97
C VAL A 57 -1.11 -1.92 0.75
N THR A 58 -2.10 -1.71 -0.12
CA THR A 58 -2.08 -0.72 -1.20
C THR A 58 -3.38 0.09 -1.22
N ALA A 59 -3.35 1.34 -1.70
CA ALA A 59 -4.55 2.14 -1.94
C ALA A 59 -4.98 2.11 -3.42
N LEU A 60 -6.26 1.82 -3.65
CA LEU A 60 -6.93 1.89 -4.95
C LEU A 60 -7.26 3.35 -5.35
N PRO A 61 -7.65 3.62 -6.62
CA PRO A 61 -7.87 4.98 -7.12
C PRO A 61 -8.93 5.74 -6.33
N ASP A 62 -9.97 5.03 -5.91
CA ASP A 62 -11.06 5.57 -5.11
C ASP A 62 -10.66 5.86 -3.66
N GLY A 63 -9.49 5.43 -3.21
CA GLY A 63 -9.00 5.56 -1.83
C GLY A 63 -9.34 4.39 -0.91
N THR A 64 -9.92 3.30 -1.44
CA THR A 64 -10.07 2.03 -0.71
C THR A 64 -8.70 1.40 -0.50
N VAL A 65 -8.37 1.05 0.74
CA VAL A 65 -7.16 0.28 1.06
C VAL A 65 -7.47 -1.20 0.86
N ILE A 66 -6.62 -1.90 0.13
CA ILE A 66 -6.65 -3.36 0.01
C ILE A 66 -5.51 -3.98 0.79
N GLY A 67 -5.70 -5.17 1.33
CA GLY A 67 -4.63 -5.92 1.98
C GLY A 67 -5.07 -7.27 2.52
N TYR A 68 -4.10 -8.12 2.82
CA TYR A 68 -4.33 -9.48 3.32
C TYR A 68 -4.41 -9.48 4.85
N PRO A 69 -5.58 -9.76 5.45
CA PRO A 69 -5.82 -9.52 6.89
C PRO A 69 -4.80 -10.15 7.84
N PRO A 70 -4.26 -11.37 7.60
CA PRO A 70 -3.24 -11.95 8.47
C PRO A 70 -2.00 -11.08 8.67
N LEU A 71 -1.65 -10.21 7.72
CA LEU A 71 -0.48 -9.33 7.77
C LEU A 71 -0.76 -7.93 8.31
N ILE A 72 -2.00 -7.65 8.75
CA ILE A 72 -2.42 -6.31 9.16
C ILE A 72 -2.69 -6.29 10.65
N ASP A 73 -2.13 -5.31 11.35
CA ASP A 73 -2.32 -5.13 12.80
C ASP A 73 -3.74 -4.66 13.13
N ASP A 74 -4.21 -3.61 12.46
CA ASP A 74 -5.55 -3.06 12.65
C ASP A 74 -6.08 -2.41 11.36
N GLN A 75 -7.02 -3.09 10.70
CA GLN A 75 -7.64 -2.58 9.47
C GLN A 75 -8.65 -1.45 9.71
N THR A 76 -9.11 -1.25 10.95
CA THR A 76 -10.11 -0.22 11.29
C THR A 76 -9.53 1.20 11.24
N LEU A 77 -8.20 1.32 11.19
CA LEU A 77 -7.48 2.58 11.03
C LEU A 77 -7.60 3.18 9.62
N PHE A 78 -8.12 2.40 8.65
CA PHE A 78 -8.39 2.87 7.31
C PHE A 78 -9.89 3.21 7.13
N PRO A 79 -10.25 4.36 6.54
CA PRO A 79 -11.66 4.73 6.33
C PRO A 79 -12.45 3.74 5.48
N ARG A 80 -11.78 3.10 4.52
CA ARG A 80 -12.30 2.02 3.68
C ARG A 80 -11.22 0.98 3.54
N PHE A 81 -11.53 -0.24 3.94
CA PHE A 81 -10.66 -1.39 3.83
C PHE A 81 -11.38 -2.52 3.09
N LEU A 82 -10.70 -3.14 2.12
CA LEU A 82 -11.16 -4.33 1.43
C LEU A 82 -10.14 -5.44 1.65
N GLU A 83 -10.59 -6.49 2.32
CA GLU A 83 -9.80 -7.70 2.54
C GLU A 83 -9.61 -8.44 1.21
N VAL A 84 -8.37 -8.77 0.88
CA VAL A 84 -8.06 -9.64 -0.25
C VAL A 84 -7.81 -11.07 0.25
N PRO A 85 -8.15 -12.09 -0.55
CA PRO A 85 -8.01 -13.49 -0.14
C PRO A 85 -6.58 -14.03 -0.22
N GLU A 86 -5.68 -13.31 -0.91
CA GLU A 86 -4.33 -13.76 -1.25
C GLU A 86 -3.33 -12.69 -0.84
N GLU A 87 -2.21 -13.09 -0.24
CA GLU A 87 -1.15 -12.19 0.21
C GLU A 87 -0.66 -11.27 -0.92
N HIS A 88 -0.29 -11.85 -2.07
CA HIS A 88 0.15 -11.10 -3.24
C HIS A 88 -0.93 -10.17 -3.81
N GLY A 89 -2.20 -10.42 -3.49
CA GLY A 89 -3.32 -9.58 -3.88
C GLY A 89 -3.33 -8.21 -3.22
N GLY A 90 -2.61 -8.04 -2.10
CA GLY A 90 -2.46 -6.76 -1.41
C GLY A 90 -1.54 -5.78 -2.14
N HIS A 91 -0.83 -6.23 -3.18
CA HIS A 91 0.17 -5.45 -3.91
C HIS A 91 -0.29 -5.15 -5.33
N VAL A 92 -0.66 -3.89 -5.58
CA VAL A 92 -1.05 -3.43 -6.91
C VAL A 92 -0.36 -2.13 -7.30
N VAL A 93 -0.11 -1.94 -8.59
CA VAL A 93 0.40 -0.68 -9.14
C VAL A 93 -0.68 -0.06 -10.01
N LEU A 94 -1.10 1.16 -9.67
CA LEU A 94 -2.02 1.91 -10.53
C LEU A 94 -1.27 2.44 -11.76
N VAL A 95 -1.62 1.90 -12.92
CA VAL A 95 -1.01 2.23 -14.22
C VAL A 95 -1.89 3.15 -15.08
N ALA A 96 -3.20 3.21 -14.78
CA ALA A 96 -4.14 4.22 -15.28
C ALA A 96 -5.22 4.49 -14.21
N ASP A 97 -6.22 5.32 -14.52
CA ASP A 97 -7.27 5.73 -13.58
C ASP A 97 -8.10 4.56 -13.05
N ASP A 98 -8.35 3.55 -13.89
CA ASP A 98 -9.14 2.35 -13.58
C ASP A 98 -8.34 1.05 -13.74
N THR A 99 -7.03 1.15 -13.99
CA THR A 99 -6.19 0.00 -14.34
C THR A 99 -5.13 -0.27 -13.29
N VAL A 100 -5.14 -1.49 -12.74
CA VAL A 100 -4.18 -2.01 -11.77
C VAL A 100 -3.28 -3.06 -12.42
N LEU A 101 -1.98 -3.00 -12.15
CA LEU A 101 -1.03 -4.07 -12.44
C LEU A 101 -0.80 -4.89 -11.15
N MET A 102 -0.84 -6.21 -11.26
CA MET A 102 -0.68 -7.12 -10.13
C MET A 102 -0.04 -8.45 -10.53
N SER A 103 0.33 -9.27 -9.54
CA SER A 103 0.90 -10.60 -9.80
C SER A 103 -0.14 -11.60 -10.32
N THR A 104 0.27 -12.51 -11.21
CA THR A 104 -0.52 -13.70 -11.57
C THR A 104 -0.72 -14.67 -10.41
N SER A 105 0.03 -14.51 -9.31
CA SER A 105 -0.08 -15.31 -8.07
C SER A 105 -1.29 -14.95 -7.20
N ALA A 106 -2.11 -13.97 -7.61
CA ALA A 106 -3.33 -13.56 -6.90
C ALA A 106 -4.59 -13.53 -7.80
N PRO A 107 -4.97 -14.67 -8.43
CA PRO A 107 -6.09 -14.72 -9.37
C PRO A 107 -7.44 -14.37 -8.75
N ARG A 108 -7.71 -14.77 -7.50
CA ARG A 108 -9.00 -14.46 -6.86
C ARG A 108 -9.14 -12.97 -6.55
N THR A 109 -8.03 -12.34 -6.22
CA THR A 109 -7.98 -10.89 -6.03
C THR A 109 -8.19 -10.16 -7.35
N ALA A 110 -7.62 -10.65 -8.46
CA ALA A 110 -7.84 -10.09 -9.78
C ALA A 110 -9.34 -10.13 -10.16
N GLU A 111 -10.00 -11.28 -10.00
CA GLU A 111 -11.44 -11.43 -10.24
C GLU A 111 -12.28 -10.47 -9.38
N MET A 112 -11.91 -10.31 -8.10
CA MET A 112 -12.58 -9.39 -7.18
C MET A 112 -12.46 -7.92 -7.64
N LEU A 113 -11.27 -7.50 -8.10
CA LEU A 113 -11.05 -6.14 -8.59
C LEU A 113 -11.77 -5.90 -9.92
N GLN A 114 -11.80 -6.89 -10.81
CA GLN A 114 -12.58 -6.85 -12.06
C GLN A 114 -14.08 -6.72 -11.80
N ALA A 115 -14.62 -7.47 -10.84
CA ALA A 115 -16.03 -7.36 -10.44
C ALA A 115 -16.39 -5.97 -9.88
N ARG A 116 -15.40 -5.20 -9.42
CA ARG A 116 -15.54 -3.80 -8.99
C ARG A 116 -15.34 -2.79 -10.12
N GLY A 117 -15.14 -3.24 -11.36
CA GLY A 117 -14.99 -2.40 -12.54
C GLY A 117 -13.56 -1.93 -12.81
N LEU A 118 -12.55 -2.51 -12.17
CA LEU A 118 -11.15 -2.24 -12.50
C LEU A 118 -10.64 -3.14 -13.63
N THR A 119 -9.81 -2.60 -14.50
CA THR A 119 -9.02 -3.39 -15.44
C THR A 119 -7.79 -3.94 -14.71
N THR A 120 -7.57 -5.26 -14.77
CA THR A 120 -6.39 -5.89 -14.16
C THR A 120 -5.38 -6.33 -15.21
N VAL A 121 -4.14 -5.87 -15.10
CA VAL A 121 -3.00 -6.34 -15.88
C VAL A 121 -2.18 -7.28 -14.99
N CYS A 122 -2.31 -8.59 -15.20
CA CYS A 122 -1.59 -9.58 -14.42
C CYS A 122 -0.24 -9.89 -15.08
N VAL A 123 0.83 -9.88 -14.29
CA VAL A 123 2.20 -10.16 -14.75
C VAL A 123 2.79 -11.27 -13.88
N ASP A 124 3.47 -12.24 -14.50
CA ASP A 124 4.25 -13.24 -13.78
C ASP A 124 5.53 -12.59 -13.24
N ILE A 125 5.62 -12.53 -11.92
CA ILE A 125 6.78 -12.03 -11.19
C ILE A 125 7.31 -13.06 -10.19
N SER A 126 7.04 -14.35 -10.41
CA SER A 126 7.35 -15.45 -9.47
C SER A 126 8.81 -15.51 -9.02
N GLU A 127 9.76 -15.19 -9.91
CA GLU A 127 11.20 -15.12 -9.55
C GLU A 127 11.51 -13.98 -8.58
N PHE A 128 10.79 -12.87 -8.64
CA PHE A 128 10.91 -11.79 -7.66
C PHE A 128 10.21 -12.15 -6.35
N GLU A 129 9.04 -12.80 -6.42
CA GLU A 129 8.30 -13.27 -5.24
C GLU A 129 9.13 -14.26 -4.41
N ARG A 130 9.94 -15.11 -5.05
CA ARG A 130 10.91 -16.00 -4.38
C ARG A 130 11.92 -15.25 -3.51
N LEU A 131 12.18 -13.98 -3.84
CA LEU A 131 13.08 -13.07 -3.11
C LEU A 131 12.30 -12.01 -2.34
N GLU A 132 11.06 -12.29 -1.95
CA GLU A 132 10.16 -11.39 -1.18
C GLU A 132 9.82 -10.09 -1.93
N GLY A 133 9.99 -10.07 -3.25
CA GLY A 133 9.63 -8.96 -4.13
C GLY A 133 8.15 -8.97 -4.52
N CYS A 134 7.58 -7.77 -4.72
CA CYS A 134 6.24 -7.61 -5.29
C CYS A 134 6.22 -6.47 -6.32
N VAL A 135 5.13 -6.35 -7.08
CA VAL A 135 4.98 -5.33 -8.14
C VAL A 135 5.19 -3.90 -7.64
N THR A 136 4.85 -3.62 -6.37
CA THR A 136 5.03 -2.28 -5.79
C THR A 136 6.50 -1.95 -5.52
N CYS A 137 7.33 -2.94 -5.17
CA CYS A 137 8.78 -2.78 -4.97
C CYS A 137 9.52 -2.48 -6.28
N LEU A 138 8.97 -2.94 -7.41
CA LEU A 138 9.58 -2.80 -8.74
C LEU A 138 9.19 -1.50 -9.45
N SER A 139 8.61 -0.53 -8.72
CA SER A 139 8.14 0.72 -9.31
C SER A 139 8.34 1.93 -8.39
N VAL A 140 8.61 3.08 -9.00
CA VAL A 140 8.48 4.38 -8.36
C VAL A 140 7.54 5.22 -9.20
N ARG A 141 6.44 5.66 -8.61
CA ARG A 141 5.41 6.41 -9.32
C ARG A 141 5.66 7.90 -9.17
N VAL A 142 5.99 8.54 -10.29
CA VAL A 142 6.03 10.00 -10.41
C VAL A 142 4.73 10.43 -11.05
N ARG A 143 3.92 11.23 -10.34
CA ARG A 143 2.72 11.85 -10.90
C ARG A 143 3.07 13.27 -11.34
N ALA A 144 2.74 13.62 -12.59
CA ALA A 144 2.72 15.02 -12.99
C ALA A 144 1.55 15.71 -12.28
N SER A 145 1.80 16.93 -11.79
CA SER A 145 0.82 17.82 -11.19
C SER A 145 -0.25 18.26 -12.18
#